data_AF-A0A6A4HGX3-F1
#
_entry.id   AF-A0A6A4HGX3-F1
#
_cell.length_a   1.000
_cell.length_b   1.000
_cell.length_c   1.000
_cell.angle_alpha   90.00
_cell.angle_beta   90.00
_cell.angle_gamma   90.00
#
_symmetry.space_group_name_H-M   'P 1'
#
loop_
_entity.id
_entity.type
_entity.pdbx_description
1 polymer ?
#
loop_
_entity_poly.entity_id
_entity_poly.type
_entity_poly.pdbx_seq_one_letter_code
_entity_poly.pdbx_strand_id
1 'polypeptide(L)'
;MTKSTTTTTTYDVGDHVQYQAIGGGNVENSTTTGEIVEVVTSKKPAGETGNKVNASEEDPRYVISNDNTGKETAYKEKNIKGVTE
;
A
#
# COMPACT_ATOMS: atom_id res chain seq x y z
N MET A 1 15.41 15.42 -24.26
CA MET A 1 14.44 15.62 -23.15
C MET A 1 13.39 14.53 -23.35
N THR A 2 13.18 13.53 -22.51
CA THR A 2 13.23 13.43 -21.04
C THR A 2 13.40 11.94 -20.70
N LYS A 3 14.15 11.60 -19.63
CA LYS A 3 14.26 10.22 -19.14
C LYS A 3 12.89 9.75 -18.66
N SER A 4 12.28 8.80 -19.35
CA SER A 4 11.19 7.99 -18.81
C SER A 4 11.83 6.98 -17.86
N THR A 5 12.00 7.36 -16.60
CA THR A 5 12.37 6.40 -15.55
C THR A 5 11.11 5.61 -15.24
N THR A 6 10.95 4.45 -15.88
CA THR A 6 9.93 3.48 -15.53
C THR A 6 10.25 2.99 -14.12
N THR A 7 9.66 3.60 -13.11
CA THR A 7 9.70 3.06 -11.75
C THR A 7 8.83 1.80 -11.77
N THR A 8 9.45 0.63 -11.73
CA THR A 8 8.75 -0.66 -11.73
C THR A 8 8.12 -0.89 -10.36
N THR A 9 6.96 -0.31 -10.11
CA THR A 9 6.12 -0.68 -8.96
C THR A 9 5.43 -2.01 -9.26
N THR A 10 5.33 -2.89 -8.26
CA THR A 10 4.73 -4.22 -8.43
C THR A 10 3.21 -4.15 -8.53
N TYR A 11 2.62 -3.11 -7.96
CA TYR A 11 1.18 -2.84 -7.95
C TYR A 11 0.92 -1.39 -8.31
N ASP A 12 -0.26 -1.12 -8.86
CA ASP A 12 -0.67 0.20 -9.33
C ASP A 12 -1.92 0.73 -8.60
N VAL A 13 -2.17 2.03 -8.75
CA VAL A 13 -3.41 2.64 -8.24
C VAL A 13 -4.61 2.05 -8.97
N GLY A 14 -5.63 1.65 -8.21
CA GLY A 14 -6.82 0.96 -8.70
C GLY A 14 -6.74 -0.56 -8.60
N ASP A 15 -5.59 -1.14 -8.29
CA ASP A 15 -5.49 -2.58 -8.03
C ASP A 15 -6.22 -2.94 -6.73
N HIS A 16 -7.14 -3.91 -6.82
CA HIS A 16 -7.69 -4.59 -5.65
C HIS A 16 -6.71 -5.68 -5.20
N VAL A 17 -6.34 -5.68 -3.92
CA VAL A 17 -5.31 -6.58 -3.40
C VAL A 17 -5.74 -7.26 -2.10
N GLN A 18 -5.26 -8.48 -1.90
CA GLN A 18 -5.27 -9.12 -0.60
C GLN A 18 -3.98 -8.75 0.14
N TYR A 19 -4.08 -8.34 1.40
CA TYR A 19 -2.94 -7.93 2.21
C TYR A 19 -3.10 -8.28 3.69
N GLN A 20 -1.98 -8.34 4.39
CA GLN A 20 -1.93 -8.57 5.84
C GLN A 20 -1.98 -7.23 6.58
N ALA A 21 -3.10 -6.95 7.26
CA ALA A 21 -3.24 -5.75 8.07
C ALA A 21 -2.33 -5.77 9.30
N ILE A 22 -1.85 -4.59 9.70
CA ILE A 22 -1.03 -4.37 10.91
C ILE A 22 -1.87 -3.53 11.88
N GLY A 23 -1.91 -3.91 13.16
CA GLY A 23 -2.51 -3.10 14.24
C GLY A 23 -3.98 -3.36 14.56
N GLY A 24 -4.68 -4.18 13.76
CA GLY A 24 -6.03 -4.66 14.09
C GLY A 24 -5.97 -5.88 15.01
N GLY A 25 -5.92 -5.65 16.32
CA GLY A 25 -6.15 -6.64 17.38
C GLY A 25 -5.83 -8.10 17.07
N ASN A 26 -4.60 -8.52 17.37
CA ASN A 26 -4.17 -9.89 17.69
C ASN A 26 -4.94 -11.07 17.04
N VAL A 27 -4.90 -11.21 15.71
CA VAL A 27 -5.12 -12.51 15.08
C VAL A 27 -3.99 -12.80 14.10
N GLU A 28 -3.41 -14.00 14.19
CA GLU A 28 -2.30 -14.45 13.34
C GLU A 28 -2.65 -14.52 11.83
N ASN A 29 -3.91 -14.31 11.47
CA ASN A 29 -4.45 -14.41 10.10
C ASN A 29 -5.29 -13.18 9.68
N SER A 30 -4.91 -11.94 10.02
CA SER A 30 -5.62 -10.73 9.53
C SER A 30 -5.37 -10.41 8.05
N THR A 31 -5.49 -11.38 7.15
CA THR A 31 -5.58 -11.09 5.73
C THR A 31 -6.92 -10.44 5.44
N THR A 32 -6.91 -9.33 4.72
CA THR A 32 -8.09 -8.56 4.30
C THR A 32 -7.88 -8.12 2.86
N THR A 33 -8.91 -7.55 2.25
CA THR A 33 -8.85 -6.95 0.92
C THR A 33 -8.99 -5.43 0.98
N GLY A 34 -8.58 -4.76 -0.10
CA GLY A 34 -8.71 -3.33 -0.29
C GLY A 34 -8.16 -2.86 -1.63
N GLU A 35 -8.43 -1.60 -1.96
CA GLU A 35 -7.97 -0.95 -3.19
C GLU A 35 -6.72 -0.12 -2.92
N ILE A 36 -5.72 -0.21 -3.79
CA ILE A 36 -4.58 0.71 -3.77
C ILE A 36 -5.02 2.08 -4.30
N VAL A 37 -5.01 3.08 -3.44
CA VAL A 37 -5.41 4.46 -3.78
C VAL A 37 -4.22 5.38 -4.04
N GLU A 38 -3.01 5.00 -3.57
CA GLU A 38 -1.79 5.78 -3.78
C GLU A 38 -0.54 4.88 -3.72
N VAL A 39 0.43 5.14 -4.61
CA VAL A 39 1.78 4.56 -4.53
C VAL A 39 2.79 5.64 -4.14
N VAL A 40 3.46 5.43 -3.01
CA VAL A 40 4.38 6.38 -2.40
C VAL A 40 5.82 5.89 -2.58
N THR A 41 6.60 6.59 -3.40
CA THR A 41 8.00 6.27 -3.74
C THR A 41 9.01 7.26 -3.14
N SER A 42 8.58 8.13 -2.22
CA SER A 42 9.44 9.08 -1.52
C SER A 42 8.95 9.37 -0.11
N LYS A 43 9.80 9.94 0.74
CA LYS A 43 9.48 10.24 2.15
C LYS A 43 8.43 11.34 2.27
N LYS A 44 7.19 10.98 2.57
CA LYS A 44 6.08 11.91 2.80
C LYS A 44 5.03 11.35 3.78
N PRO A 45 4.13 12.18 4.32
CA PRO A 45 2.90 11.71 4.97
C PRO A 45 2.07 10.83 4.02
N ALA A 46 1.45 9.76 4.51
CA ALA A 46 0.60 8.88 3.71
C ALA A 46 -0.49 8.18 4.55
N GLY A 47 -1.62 7.88 3.91
CA GLY A 47 -2.82 7.29 4.55
C GLY A 47 -3.53 8.25 5.53
N GLU A 48 -4.61 7.78 6.15
CA GLU A 48 -5.50 8.62 6.96
C GLU A 48 -4.81 9.20 8.21
N THR A 49 -3.86 8.46 8.79
CA THR A 49 -3.11 8.91 9.98
C THR A 49 -2.08 9.99 9.67
N GLY A 50 -1.73 10.23 8.39
CA GLY A 50 -0.74 11.23 7.99
C GLY A 50 0.67 10.98 8.52
N ASN A 51 0.98 9.77 8.99
CA ASN A 51 2.31 9.44 9.49
C ASN A 51 3.34 9.50 8.36
N LYS A 52 4.52 10.04 8.64
CA LYS A 52 5.60 10.12 7.66
C LYS A 52 6.14 8.72 7.38
N VAL A 53 5.98 8.26 6.15
CA VAL A 53 6.52 6.96 5.72
C VAL A 53 7.91 7.13 5.14
N ASN A 54 8.80 6.19 5.49
CA ASN A 54 10.09 6.05 4.82
C ASN A 54 9.91 5.16 3.60
N ALA A 55 9.57 5.78 2.47
CA ALA A 55 9.47 5.15 1.17
C ALA A 55 10.56 5.64 0.22
N SER A 56 10.89 4.81 -0.77
CA SER A 56 11.77 5.10 -1.90
C SER A 56 11.25 4.37 -3.14
N GLU A 57 11.88 4.60 -4.30
CA GLU A 57 11.58 3.86 -5.53
C GLU A 57 11.81 2.35 -5.37
N GLU A 58 12.82 1.94 -4.59
CA GLU A 58 13.17 0.53 -4.32
C GLU A 58 12.36 -0.09 -3.16
N ASP A 59 11.80 0.73 -2.27
CA ASP A 59 10.99 0.28 -1.13
C ASP A 59 9.73 1.15 -1.03
N PRO A 60 8.79 1.01 -1.99
CA PRO A 60 7.58 1.82 -2.02
C PRO A 60 6.65 1.51 -0.85
N ARG A 61 5.68 2.40 -0.64
CA ARG A 61 4.53 2.15 0.22
C ARG A 61 3.26 2.27 -0.59
N TYR A 62 2.35 1.33 -0.39
CA TYR A 62 1.06 1.30 -1.06
C TYR A 62 0.00 1.72 -0.05
N VAL A 63 -0.68 2.82 -0.30
CA VAL A 63 -1.83 3.24 0.51
C VAL A 63 -3.01 2.42 0.05
N ILE A 64 -3.54 1.60 0.96
CA ILE A 64 -4.65 0.71 0.68
C ILE A 64 -5.87 1.21 1.46
N SER A 65 -6.97 1.41 0.77
CA SER A 65 -8.30 1.62 1.35
C SER A 65 -8.91 0.27 1.69
N ASN A 66 -9.11 -0.01 2.97
CA ASN A 66 -9.60 -1.31 3.42
C ASN A 66 -11.10 -1.50 3.08
N ASP A 67 -11.46 -2.58 2.38
CA ASP A 67 -12.86 -2.80 1.94
C ASP A 67 -13.88 -2.88 3.10
N ASN A 68 -13.44 -3.38 4.27
CA ASN A 68 -14.34 -3.57 5.42
C ASN A 68 -14.57 -2.29 6.22
N THR A 69 -13.59 -1.37 6.23
CA THR A 69 -13.60 -0.22 7.14
C THR A 69 -13.50 1.13 6.44
N GLY A 70 -13.15 1.16 5.15
CA GLY A 70 -12.87 2.37 4.37
C GLY A 70 -11.62 3.12 4.80
N LYS A 71 -10.85 2.60 5.78
CA LYS A 71 -9.66 3.27 6.31
C LYS A 71 -8.48 3.10 5.38
N GLU A 72 -7.75 4.18 5.17
CA GLU A 72 -6.55 4.20 4.35
C GLU A 72 -5.29 4.02 5.20
N THR A 73 -4.45 3.04 4.84
CA THR A 73 -3.18 2.80 5.53
C THR A 73 -2.07 2.46 4.55
N ALA A 74 -0.88 3.01 4.80
CA ALA A 74 0.30 2.76 3.98
C ALA A 74 0.99 1.45 4.40
N TYR A 75 1.05 0.49 3.48
CA TYR A 75 1.68 -0.83 3.68
C TYR A 75 2.96 -0.98 2.86
N LYS A 76 3.84 -1.88 3.31
CA LYS A 76 4.99 -2.32 2.51
C LYS A 76 4.55 -3.34 1.48
N GLU A 77 5.28 -3.47 0.38
CA GLU A 77 5.01 -4.48 -0.64
C GLU A 77 4.86 -5.89 -0.06
N LYS A 78 5.75 -6.28 0.85
CA LYS A 78 5.74 -7.60 1.52
C LYS A 78 4.47 -7.91 2.33
N ASN A 79 3.66 -6.90 2.64
CA ASN A 79 2.37 -7.08 3.31
C ASN A 79 1.26 -7.46 2.32
N ILE A 80 1.44 -7.18 1.03
CA ILE A 80 0.51 -7.53 -0.04
C ILE A 80 0.80 -8.96 -0.49
N LYS A 81 -0.25 -9.78 -0.59
CA LYS A 81 -0.20 -11.19 -1.00
C LYS A 81 -0.38 -11.36 -2.50
N GLY A 82 -1.12 -10.45 -3.14
CA GLY A 82 -1.35 -10.41 -4.57
C GLY A 82 -2.59 -9.59 -4.92
N VAL A 83 -2.78 -9.35 -6.22
CA VAL A 83 -4.00 -8.77 -6.77
C VAL A 83 -5.14 -9.78 -6.66
N THR A 84 -6.34 -9.30 -6.35
CA THR A 84 -7.59 -10.08 -6.32
C THR A 84 -8.46 -9.67 -7.51
N GLU A 85 -9.03 -10.65 -8.20
CA GLU A 85 -9.96 -10.46 -9.33
C GLU A 85 -11.33 -9.89 -8.91
#